data_AF-A0A847NGT0-F1
#
_entry.id   AF-A0A847NGT0-F1
#
_cell.length_a   1.000
_cell.length_b   1.000
_cell.length_c   1.000
_cell.angle_alpha   90.00
_cell.angle_beta   90.00
_cell.angle_gamma   90.00
#
_symmetry.space_group_name_H-M   'P 1'
#
loop_
_entity.id
_entity.type
_entity.pdbx_description
1 polymer ?
#
loop_
_entity_poly.entity_id
_entity_poly.type
_entity_poly.pdbx_seq_one_letter_code
_entity_poly.pdbx_strand_id
1 'polypeptide(L)'
;MDNPNHTKFNLGDAKEKISKLLESIKNFKLKKFDNIKRSPDIDKKLKTTYLKIALITLMLISIVALGITGYRAYEASLIAFDVYLGNEKIGTVREQDSVHVIMDNLEKDLSKTYDIDVVLNEDIRFEETRAKDDLITDNEELKKTIKDKVGFLVYGYVLSVDGEEIGALKTQEEIEDIINKIRTL
;
A
#
# COMPACT_ATOMS: atom_id res chain seq x y z
N MET A 1 -2.84 11.08 19.12
CA MET A 1 -2.89 12.56 19.14
C MET A 1 -3.44 12.99 17.79
N ASP A 2 -4.73 13.32 17.74
CA ASP A 2 -5.42 13.66 16.49
C ASP A 2 -5.18 15.12 16.12
N ASN A 3 -4.67 15.35 14.90
CA ASN A 3 -4.44 16.68 14.34
C ASN A 3 -5.78 17.28 13.85
N PRO A 4 -6.26 18.41 14.40
CA PRO A 4 -7.61 18.93 14.15
C PRO A 4 -7.81 19.64 12.81
N ASN A 5 -6.80 19.70 11.94
CA ASN A 5 -6.84 20.48 10.69
C ASN A 5 -7.10 19.66 9.41
N HIS A 6 -7.58 18.41 9.52
CA HIS A 6 -8.13 17.72 8.36
C HIS A 6 -9.60 18.10 8.19
N THR A 7 -9.86 19.12 7.38
CA THR A 7 -11.21 19.36 6.84
C THR A 7 -11.56 18.15 5.97
N LYS A 8 -12.09 17.08 6.58
CA LYS A 8 -12.63 15.94 5.85
C LYS A 8 -13.67 16.48 4.89
N PHE A 9 -13.42 16.38 3.59
CA PHE A 9 -14.38 16.75 2.57
C PHE A 9 -15.57 15.79 2.67
N ASN A 10 -16.57 16.19 3.46
CA ASN A 10 -17.74 15.38 3.70
C ASN A 10 -18.63 15.41 2.46
N LEU A 11 -18.65 14.29 1.74
CA LEU A 11 -19.41 14.11 0.51
C LEU A 11 -20.92 14.27 0.74
N GLY A 12 -21.40 14.04 1.97
CA GLY A 12 -22.78 14.28 2.38
C GLY A 12 -23.11 15.78 2.42
N ASP A 13 -22.29 16.57 3.10
CA ASP A 13 -22.48 18.03 3.22
C ASP A 13 -22.35 18.73 1.86
N ALA A 14 -21.45 18.24 1.01
CA ALA A 14 -21.29 18.73 -0.36
C ALA A 14 -22.54 18.44 -1.22
N LYS A 15 -23.10 17.23 -1.12
CA LYS A 15 -24.34 16.86 -1.82
C LYS A 15 -25.53 17.71 -1.38
N GLU A 16 -25.65 17.98 -0.08
CA GLU A 16 -26.72 18.81 0.45
C GLU A 16 -26.63 20.26 -0.07
N LYS A 17 -25.43 20.85 -0.06
CA LYS A 17 -25.21 22.20 -0.61
C LYS A 17 -25.49 22.29 -2.11
N ILE A 18 -25.09 21.27 -2.88
CA ILE A 18 -25.37 21.18 -4.32
C ILE A 18 -26.88 21.06 -4.58
N SER A 19 -27.59 20.24 -3.78
CA SER A 19 -29.04 20.07 -3.93
C SER A 19 -29.81 21.38 -3.71
N LYS A 20 -29.46 22.13 -2.65
CA LYS A 20 -30.04 23.46 -2.35
C LYS A 20 -29.78 24.46 -3.47
N LEU A 21 -28.58 24.43 -4.06
CA LEU A 21 -28.21 25.30 -5.18
C LEU A 21 -28.99 24.96 -6.46
N LEU A 22 -29.17 23.66 -6.77
CA LEU A 22 -29.98 23.19 -7.90
C LEU A 22 -31.46 23.57 -7.75
N GLU A 23 -31.99 23.47 -6.53
CA GLU A 23 -33.37 23.85 -6.22
C GLU A 23 -33.59 25.36 -6.39
N SER A 24 -32.59 26.16 -6.01
CA SER A 24 -32.58 27.61 -6.19
C SER A 24 -32.52 28.02 -7.68
N ILE A 25 -31.72 27.30 -8.49
CA ILE A 25 -31.67 27.52 -9.95
C ILE A 25 -32.98 27.10 -10.63
N LYS A 26 -33.59 25.99 -10.19
CA LYS A 26 -34.88 25.52 -10.74
C LYS A 26 -36.01 26.54 -10.53
N ASN A 27 -35.95 27.29 -9.43
CA ASN A 27 -36.92 28.35 -9.10
C ASN A 27 -36.64 29.68 -9.80
N PHE A 28 -35.47 29.83 -10.46
CA PHE A 28 -35.15 31.01 -11.26
C PHE A 28 -35.90 30.96 -12.60
N LYS A 29 -37.16 31.40 -12.59
CA LYS A 29 -37.95 31.62 -13.82
C LYS A 29 -37.30 32.75 -14.64
N LEU A 30 -36.55 32.38 -15.67
CA LEU A 30 -36.13 33.29 -16.73
C LEU A 30 -37.39 33.92 -17.36
N LYS A 31 -37.65 35.20 -17.06
CA LYS A 31 -38.66 35.99 -17.79
C LYS A 31 -38.31 35.92 -19.28
N LYS A 32 -39.19 35.30 -20.08
CA LYS A 32 -39.08 35.34 -21.53
C LYS A 32 -39.27 36.79 -21.98
N PHE A 33 -38.21 37.40 -22.50
CA PHE A 33 -38.26 38.68 -23.20
C PHE A 33 -38.73 38.43 -24.63
N ASP A 34 -40.00 38.07 -24.78
CA ASP A 34 -40.64 37.96 -26.09
C ASP A 34 -41.08 39.38 -26.48
N ASN A 35 -40.50 39.93 -27.56
CA ASN A 35 -40.84 41.19 -28.25
C ASN A 35 -39.95 42.43 -28.02
N ILE A 36 -38.63 42.27 -27.93
CA ILE A 36 -37.68 43.38 -28.24
C ILE A 36 -37.05 43.09 -29.61
N LYS A 37 -37.26 43.97 -30.60
CA LYS A 37 -36.58 43.92 -31.90
C LYS A 37 -35.09 44.21 -31.67
N ARG A 38 -34.31 43.17 -31.42
CA ARG A 38 -32.87 43.29 -31.09
C ARG A 38 -32.08 43.64 -32.34
N SER A 39 -31.22 44.64 -32.21
CA SER A 39 -30.23 44.99 -33.24
C SER A 39 -29.17 43.87 -33.32
N PRO A 40 -28.63 43.54 -34.51
CA PRO A 40 -27.60 42.51 -34.69
C PRO A 40 -26.35 42.71 -33.81
N ASP A 41 -26.03 43.96 -33.44
CA ASP A 41 -24.94 44.26 -32.50
C ASP A 41 -25.25 43.80 -31.06
N ILE A 42 -26.52 43.85 -30.65
CA ILE A 42 -26.98 43.41 -29.32
C ILE A 42 -26.92 41.89 -29.24
N ASP A 43 -27.28 41.19 -30.31
CA ASP A 43 -27.21 39.72 -30.37
C ASP A 43 -25.77 39.22 -30.38
N LYS A 44 -24.85 39.92 -31.07
CA LYS A 44 -23.41 39.63 -31.03
C LYS A 44 -22.82 39.86 -29.63
N LYS A 45 -23.22 40.93 -28.94
CA LYS A 45 -22.80 41.25 -27.56
C LYS A 45 -23.39 40.29 -26.51
N LEU A 46 -24.63 39.84 -26.71
CA LEU A 46 -25.25 38.81 -25.87
C LEU A 46 -24.57 37.46 -26.07
N LYS A 47 -24.39 37.01 -27.33
CA LYS A 47 -23.72 35.74 -27.66
C LYS A 47 -22.33 35.67 -27.06
N THR A 48 -21.54 36.74 -27.14
CA THR A 48 -20.21 36.82 -26.51
C THR A 48 -20.27 36.82 -24.98
N THR A 49 -21.30 37.42 -24.37
CA THR A 49 -21.49 37.38 -22.91
C THR A 49 -21.87 35.98 -22.42
N TYR A 50 -22.78 35.28 -23.10
CA TYR A 50 -23.11 33.89 -22.80
C TYR A 50 -21.93 32.95 -23.00
N LEU A 51 -21.11 33.18 -24.04
CA LEU A 51 -19.87 32.42 -24.25
C LEU A 51 -18.88 32.61 -23.09
N LYS A 52 -18.71 33.85 -22.60
CA LYS A 52 -17.88 34.13 -21.41
C LYS A 52 -18.40 33.43 -20.16
N ILE A 53 -19.71 33.44 -19.91
CA ILE A 53 -20.32 32.74 -18.77
C ILE A 53 -20.15 31.22 -18.91
N ALA A 54 -20.34 30.66 -20.11
CA ALA A 54 -20.10 29.25 -20.38
C ALA A 54 -18.63 28.85 -20.15
N LEU A 55 -17.68 29.70 -20.53
CA LEU A 55 -16.25 29.46 -20.26
C LEU A 55 -15.92 29.52 -18.76
N ILE A 56 -16.45 30.50 -18.03
CA ILE A 56 -16.24 30.62 -16.58
C ILE A 56 -16.84 29.41 -15.85
N THR A 57 -18.05 28.98 -16.22
CA THR A 57 -18.69 27.81 -15.61
C THR A 57 -17.93 26.51 -15.93
N LEU A 58 -17.46 26.33 -17.16
CA LEU A 58 -16.60 25.20 -17.54
C LEU A 58 -15.30 25.18 -16.71
N MET A 59 -14.67 26.34 -16.52
CA MET A 59 -13.44 26.46 -15.72
C MET A 59 -13.67 26.14 -14.24
N LEU A 60 -14.82 26.55 -13.68
CA LEU A 60 -15.17 26.18 -12.30
C LEU A 60 -15.42 24.68 -12.17
N ILE A 61 -16.09 24.05 -13.15
CA ILE A 61 -16.31 22.60 -13.17
C ILE A 61 -14.98 21.84 -13.26
N SER A 62 -14.06 22.30 -14.11
CA SER A 62 -12.75 21.64 -14.27
C SER A 62 -11.90 21.72 -13.00
N ILE A 63 -11.91 22.85 -12.29
CA ILE A 63 -11.22 22.99 -10.99
C ILE A 63 -11.77 21.98 -9.97
N VAL A 64 -13.10 21.85 -9.87
CA VAL A 64 -13.73 20.88 -8.95
C VAL A 64 -13.38 19.45 -9.35
N ALA A 65 -13.43 19.12 -10.64
CA ALA A 65 -13.09 17.80 -11.13
C ALA A 65 -11.63 17.43 -10.81
N LEU A 66 -10.69 18.34 -11.08
CA LEU A 66 -9.27 18.15 -10.78
C LEU A 66 -8.98 18.05 -9.28
N GLY A 67 -9.70 18.81 -8.45
CA GLY A 67 -9.60 18.72 -7.00
C GLY A 67 -9.99 17.34 -6.46
N ILE A 68 -11.06 16.75 -6.98
CA ILE A 68 -11.51 15.40 -6.60
C ILE A 68 -10.51 14.34 -7.05
N THR A 69 -10.03 14.41 -8.29
CA THR A 69 -9.05 13.43 -8.80
C THR A 69 -7.71 13.54 -8.06
N GLY A 70 -7.24 14.76 -7.80
CA GLY A 70 -6.00 14.99 -7.06
C GLY A 70 -6.09 14.50 -5.61
N TYR A 71 -7.23 14.72 -4.95
CA TYR A 71 -7.45 14.21 -3.59
C TYR A 71 -7.38 12.68 -3.53
N ARG A 72 -8.02 11.98 -4.48
CA ARG A 72 -7.97 10.52 -4.52
C ARG A 72 -6.58 9.99 -4.85
N ALA A 73 -5.87 10.63 -5.78
CA ALA A 73 -4.50 10.26 -6.10
C ALA A 73 -3.58 10.40 -4.88
N TYR A 74 -3.76 11.47 -4.09
CA TYR A 74 -3.01 11.69 -2.87
C TYR A 74 -3.33 10.65 -1.78
N GLU A 75 -4.60 10.29 -1.58
CA GLU A 75 -4.94 9.22 -0.64
C GLU A 75 -4.34 7.87 -1.06
N ALA A 76 -4.38 7.55 -2.35
CA ALA A 76 -3.78 6.34 -2.89
C ALA A 76 -2.26 6.31 -2.69
N SER A 77 -1.56 7.44 -2.85
CA SER A 77 -0.11 7.51 -2.63
C SER A 77 0.29 7.33 -1.17
N LEU A 78 -0.64 7.48 -0.22
CA LEU A 78 -0.36 7.30 1.20
C LEU A 78 -0.54 5.86 1.67
N ILE A 79 -1.20 4.99 0.89
CA ILE A 79 -1.41 3.59 1.27
C ILE A 79 -0.04 2.90 1.40
N ALA A 80 0.17 2.26 2.53
CA ALA A 80 1.36 1.49 2.85
C ALA A 80 0.98 0.30 3.73
N PHE A 81 1.95 -0.55 4.01
CA PHE A 81 1.80 -1.72 4.86
C PHE A 81 2.91 -1.72 5.91
N ASP A 82 2.50 -1.75 7.18
CA ASP A 82 3.41 -2.07 8.27
C ASP A 82 3.72 -3.56 8.20
N VAL A 83 5.01 -3.87 8.21
CA VAL A 83 5.53 -5.24 8.09
C VAL A 83 5.93 -5.71 9.48
N TYR A 84 5.40 -6.86 9.87
CA TYR A 84 5.68 -7.51 11.14
C TYR A 84 6.33 -8.87 10.89
N LEU A 85 7.38 -9.15 11.66
CA LEU A 85 7.97 -10.49 11.79
C LEU A 85 7.55 -11.01 13.16
N GLY A 86 6.69 -12.03 13.17
CA GLY A 86 6.01 -12.46 14.39
C GLY A 86 5.19 -11.31 15.00
N ASN A 87 5.59 -10.87 16.20
CA ASN A 87 4.93 -9.78 16.93
C ASN A 87 5.67 -8.43 16.84
N GLU A 88 6.81 -8.35 16.16
CA GLU A 88 7.62 -7.14 16.09
C GLU A 88 7.47 -6.43 14.74
N LYS A 89 7.18 -5.11 14.77
CA LYS A 89 7.20 -4.29 13.56
C LYS A 89 8.64 -4.10 13.10
N ILE A 90 8.93 -4.50 11.86
CA ILE A 90 10.27 -4.43 11.25
C ILE A 90 10.40 -3.33 10.21
N GLY A 91 9.30 -2.79 9.67
CA GLY A 91 9.34 -1.71 8.70
C GLY A 91 7.98 -1.31 8.14
N THR A 92 7.99 -0.40 7.17
CA THR A 92 6.80 0.06 6.44
C THR A 92 7.10 0.09 4.94
N VAL A 93 6.26 -0.54 4.11
CA VAL A 93 6.47 -0.68 2.66
C VAL A 93 5.25 -0.26 1.84
N ARG A 94 5.43 0.00 0.54
CA ARG A 94 4.31 0.24 -0.40
C ARG A 94 3.79 -1.05 -1.02
N GLU A 95 4.68 -2.00 -1.28
CA GLU A 95 4.39 -3.23 -2.00
C GLU A 95 4.74 -4.43 -1.11
N GLN A 96 3.79 -5.32 -0.87
CA GLN A 96 4.02 -6.53 -0.08
C GLN A 96 4.95 -7.51 -0.81
N ASP A 97 4.87 -7.55 -2.14
CA ASP A 97 5.69 -8.41 -3.00
C ASP A 97 7.19 -8.17 -2.82
N SER A 98 7.63 -6.94 -2.52
CA SER A 98 9.04 -6.66 -2.28
C SER A 98 9.56 -7.41 -1.05
N VAL A 99 8.72 -7.55 -0.01
CA VAL A 99 9.05 -8.27 1.22
C VAL A 99 9.09 -9.77 0.97
N HIS A 100 8.15 -10.32 0.21
CA HIS A 100 8.16 -11.74 -0.17
C HIS A 100 9.43 -12.09 -0.95
N VAL A 101 9.84 -11.25 -1.91
CA VAL A 101 11.09 -11.44 -2.66
C VAL A 101 12.31 -11.41 -1.73
N ILE A 102 12.33 -10.55 -0.72
CA ILE A 102 13.43 -10.51 0.25
C ILE A 102 13.52 -11.83 1.04
N MET A 103 12.39 -12.37 1.47
CA MET A 103 12.34 -13.64 2.22
C MET A 103 12.76 -14.83 1.38
N ASP A 104 12.23 -14.95 0.17
CA ASP A 104 12.58 -16.04 -0.75
C ASP A 104 14.08 -16.03 -1.08
N ASN A 105 14.66 -14.84 -1.25
CA ASN A 105 16.09 -14.71 -1.49
C ASN A 105 16.90 -15.07 -0.24
N LEU A 106 16.42 -14.70 0.94
CA LEU A 106 17.08 -15.05 2.20
C LEU A 106 17.08 -16.57 2.43
N GLU A 107 15.96 -17.25 2.19
CA GLU A 107 15.86 -18.71 2.28
C GLU A 107 16.84 -19.41 1.34
N LYS A 108 16.92 -18.94 0.09
CA LYS A 108 17.87 -19.45 -0.91
C LYS A 108 19.33 -19.19 -0.51
N ASP A 109 19.63 -18.02 0.03
CA ASP A 109 20.98 -17.65 0.45
C ASP A 109 21.44 -18.48 1.65
N LEU A 110 20.55 -18.69 2.63
CA LEU A 110 20.81 -19.56 3.78
C LEU A 110 20.97 -21.02 3.33
N SER A 111 20.09 -21.51 2.46
CA SER A 111 20.15 -22.88 1.96
C SER A 111 21.45 -23.17 1.23
N LYS A 112 21.96 -22.21 0.44
CA LYS A 112 23.27 -22.32 -0.22
C LYS A 112 24.44 -22.24 0.76
N THR A 113 24.33 -21.41 1.79
CA THR A 113 25.40 -21.17 2.77
C THR A 113 25.64 -22.41 3.63
N TYR A 114 24.57 -23.08 4.05
CA TYR A 114 24.63 -24.28 4.89
C TYR A 114 24.54 -25.58 4.09
N ASP A 115 24.25 -25.49 2.79
CA ASP A 115 24.07 -26.63 1.88
C ASP A 115 23.03 -27.63 2.45
N ILE A 116 21.95 -27.08 3.01
CA ILE A 116 20.84 -27.79 3.64
C ILE A 116 19.56 -27.01 3.36
N ASP A 117 18.44 -27.70 3.26
CA ASP A 117 17.15 -27.03 3.08
C ASP A 117 16.77 -26.28 4.37
N VAL A 118 16.50 -24.98 4.22
CA VAL A 118 16.24 -24.06 5.33
C VAL A 118 14.80 -23.58 5.23
N VAL A 119 14.08 -23.62 6.35
CA VAL A 119 12.74 -23.06 6.48
C VAL A 119 12.76 -21.93 7.49
N LEU A 120 12.26 -20.76 7.11
CA LEU A 120 12.16 -19.62 8.01
C LEU A 120 11.07 -19.90 9.06
N ASN A 121 11.38 -19.66 10.34
CA ASN A 121 10.52 -20.05 11.48
C ASN A 121 9.54 -18.96 11.91
N GLU A 122 9.51 -17.84 11.21
CA GLU A 122 8.73 -16.65 11.58
C GLU A 122 7.79 -16.30 10.44
N ASP A 123 6.51 -16.15 10.77
CA ASP A 123 5.49 -15.68 9.81
C ASP A 123 5.61 -14.16 9.62
N ILE A 124 5.41 -13.72 8.37
CA ILE A 124 5.24 -12.30 8.06
C ILE A 124 3.77 -11.93 8.07
N ARG A 125 3.49 -10.80 8.69
CA ARG A 125 2.16 -10.20 8.72
C ARG A 125 2.21 -8.77 8.22
N PHE A 126 1.20 -8.39 7.45
CA PHE A 126 1.04 -7.04 6.91
C PHE A 126 -0.19 -6.39 7.51
N GLU A 127 -0.05 -5.14 7.96
CA GLU A 127 -1.16 -4.30 8.37
C GLU A 127 -1.23 -3.05 7.49
N GLU A 128 -2.38 -2.81 6.84
CA GLU A 128 -2.58 -1.60 6.03
C GLU A 128 -2.48 -0.35 6.90
N THR A 129 -1.67 0.62 6.46
CA THR A 129 -1.42 1.88 7.15
C THR A 129 -1.37 3.04 6.16
N ARG A 130 -1.21 4.25 6.68
CA ARG A 130 -0.91 5.44 5.89
C ARG A 130 0.45 5.99 6.26
N ALA A 131 1.35 6.02 5.28
CA ALA A 131 2.69 6.54 5.44
C ALA A 131 3.01 7.55 4.33
N LYS A 132 3.80 8.56 4.67
CA LYS A 132 4.48 9.41 3.68
C LYS A 132 5.75 8.71 3.20
N ASP A 133 6.28 9.17 2.07
CA ASP A 133 7.43 8.53 1.42
C ASP A 133 8.70 8.54 2.30
N ASP A 134 8.86 9.56 3.16
CA ASP A 134 9.97 9.67 4.12
C ASP A 134 9.89 8.68 5.29
N LEU A 135 8.73 8.01 5.45
CA LEU A 135 8.51 6.98 6.46
C LEU A 135 8.55 5.56 5.89
N ILE A 136 8.74 5.42 4.57
CA ILE A 136 8.91 4.12 3.93
C ILE A 136 10.31 3.61 4.22
N THR A 137 10.39 2.40 4.72
CA THR A 137 11.66 1.72 4.99
C THR A 137 12.32 1.33 3.68
N ASP A 138 13.61 1.62 3.55
CA ASP A 138 14.39 1.18 2.40
C ASP A 138 14.49 -0.35 2.34
N ASN A 139 14.48 -0.93 1.14
CA ASN A 139 14.50 -2.37 0.96
C ASN A 139 15.79 -3.02 1.50
N GLU A 140 16.94 -2.36 1.42
CA GLU A 140 18.21 -2.89 1.96
C GLU A 140 18.22 -2.84 3.49
N GLU A 141 17.68 -1.78 4.08
CA GLU A 141 17.51 -1.67 5.53
C GLU A 141 16.53 -2.73 6.05
N LEU A 142 15.42 -2.94 5.34
CA LEU A 142 14.44 -3.97 5.66
C LEU A 142 15.07 -5.37 5.58
N LYS A 143 15.79 -5.66 4.49
CA LYS A 143 16.51 -6.93 4.31
C LYS A 143 17.49 -7.20 5.45
N LYS A 144 18.25 -6.18 5.87
CA LYS A 144 19.18 -6.30 7.01
C LYS A 144 18.42 -6.60 8.31
N THR A 145 17.35 -5.86 8.57
CA THR A 145 16.53 -6.02 9.78
C THR A 145 15.91 -7.41 9.86
N ILE A 146 15.38 -7.92 8.74
CA ILE A 146 14.86 -9.28 8.63
C ILE A 146 15.97 -10.28 8.95
N LYS A 147 17.12 -10.17 8.27
CA LYS A 147 18.26 -11.08 8.46
C LYS A 147 18.75 -11.14 9.90
N ASP A 148 18.76 -9.99 10.59
CA ASP A 148 19.24 -9.89 11.97
C ASP A 148 18.26 -10.51 12.99
N LYS A 149 16.98 -10.65 12.63
CA LYS A 149 15.89 -11.06 13.54
C LYS A 149 15.28 -12.42 13.23
N VAL A 150 15.38 -12.88 12.00
CA VAL A 150 14.71 -14.10 11.55
C VAL A 150 15.42 -15.34 12.08
N GLY A 151 14.67 -16.18 12.78
CA GLY A 151 15.06 -17.54 13.10
C GLY A 151 14.81 -18.47 11.92
N PHE A 152 15.61 -19.51 11.77
CA PHE A 152 15.42 -20.53 10.75
C PHE A 152 15.63 -21.93 11.32
N LEU A 153 14.91 -22.89 10.74
CA LEU A 153 15.02 -24.32 11.00
C LEU A 153 15.67 -24.99 9.80
N VAL A 154 16.36 -26.10 10.06
CA VAL A 154 17.01 -26.91 9.03
C VAL A 154 16.63 -28.36 9.21
N TYR A 155 16.48 -29.11 8.11
CA TYR A 155 16.19 -30.54 8.18
C TYR A 155 17.46 -31.33 8.49
N GLY A 156 17.44 -32.11 9.57
CA GLY A 156 18.56 -32.98 9.96
C GLY A 156 18.14 -34.42 10.22
N TYR A 157 19.12 -35.30 10.32
CA TYR A 157 18.95 -36.70 10.69
C TYR A 157 19.28 -36.87 12.18
N VAL A 158 18.43 -37.57 12.93
CA VAL A 158 18.65 -37.84 14.35
C VAL A 158 19.26 -39.23 14.52
N LEU A 159 20.38 -39.32 15.22
CA LEU A 159 20.95 -40.57 15.71
C LEU A 159 20.26 -40.95 17.02
N SER A 160 19.56 -42.09 17.00
CA SER A 160 18.97 -42.67 18.20
C SER A 160 19.55 -44.05 18.49
N VAL A 161 19.84 -44.30 19.76
CA VAL A 161 20.31 -45.59 20.28
C VAL A 161 19.32 -46.04 21.35
N ASP A 162 18.78 -47.25 21.22
CA ASP A 162 17.77 -47.82 22.12
C ASP A 162 16.54 -46.91 22.36
N GLY A 163 16.19 -46.09 21.37
CA GLY A 163 15.07 -45.16 21.44
C GLY A 163 15.37 -43.82 22.13
N GLU A 164 16.61 -43.59 22.58
CA GLU A 164 17.05 -42.30 23.11
C GLU A 164 17.80 -41.50 22.02
N GLU A 165 17.48 -40.22 21.89
CA GLU A 165 18.13 -39.33 20.91
C GLU A 165 19.49 -38.87 21.44
N ILE A 166 20.56 -39.18 20.73
CA ILE A 166 21.94 -38.90 21.16
C ILE A 166 22.51 -37.66 20.45
N GLY A 167 22.01 -37.34 19.25
CA GLY A 167 22.40 -36.15 18.51
C GLY A 167 21.75 -36.05 17.13
N ALA A 168 21.85 -34.86 16.51
CA ALA A 168 21.36 -34.59 15.17
C ALA A 168 22.52 -34.20 14.23
N LEU A 169 22.48 -34.68 13.00
CA LEU A 169 23.49 -34.50 11.97
C LEU A 169 22.88 -34.00 10.67
N LYS A 170 23.71 -33.43 9.79
CA LYS A 170 23.24 -32.81 8.56
C LYS A 170 22.82 -33.87 7.54
N THR A 171 23.59 -34.97 7.42
CA THR A 171 23.35 -36.01 6.42
C THR A 171 23.32 -37.40 7.05
N GLN A 172 22.67 -38.34 6.35
CA GLN A 172 22.71 -39.75 6.73
C GLN A 172 24.13 -40.34 6.63
N GLU A 173 24.95 -39.91 5.67
CA GLU A 173 26.34 -40.37 5.53
C GLU A 173 27.17 -40.02 6.77
N GLU A 174 27.01 -38.83 7.35
CA GLU A 174 27.68 -38.48 8.61
C GLU A 174 27.27 -39.41 9.76
N ILE A 175 26.01 -39.84 9.81
CA ILE A 175 25.54 -40.83 10.79
C ILE A 175 26.21 -42.18 10.54
N GLU A 176 26.24 -42.65 9.30
CA GLU A 176 26.85 -43.93 8.92
C GLU A 176 28.36 -43.96 9.23
N ASP A 177 29.08 -42.87 8.96
CA ASP A 177 30.49 -42.71 9.30
C ASP A 177 30.76 -42.81 10.81
N ILE A 178 29.90 -42.20 11.63
CA ILE A 178 29.99 -42.28 13.09
C ILE A 178 29.72 -43.71 13.57
N ILE A 179 28.65 -44.35 13.08
CA ILE A 179 28.31 -45.73 13.44
C ILE A 179 29.47 -46.68 13.07
N ASN A 180 30.06 -46.50 11.88
CA ASN A 180 31.19 -47.30 11.41
C ASN A 180 32.44 -47.09 12.27
N LYS A 181 32.78 -45.85 12.64
CA LYS A 181 33.90 -45.56 13.56
C LYS A 181 33.72 -46.24 14.91
N ILE A 182 32.51 -46.19 15.49
CA ILE A 182 32.23 -46.79 16.80
C ILE A 182 32.29 -48.31 16.74
N ARG A 183 31.79 -48.94 15.66
CA ARG A 183 31.84 -50.40 15.48
C ARG A 183 33.25 -50.98 15.34
N THR A 184 34.22 -50.15 14.97
CA THR A 184 35.62 -50.57 14.74
C THR A 184 36.51 -50.31 15.96
N LEU A 185 35.98 -49.70 17.03
CA LEU A 185 36.62 -49.56 18.35
C LEU A 185 36.32 -50.79 19.23
#